data_AF-A0AAE1AVZ9-F1
#
_entry.id   AF-A0AAE1AVZ9-F1
#
_cell.length_a   1.000
_cell.length_b   1.000
_cell.length_c   1.000
_cell.angle_alpha   90.00
_cell.angle_beta   90.00
_cell.angle_gamma   90.00
#
_symmetry.space_group_name_H-M   'P 1'
#
loop_
_entity.id
_entity.type
_entity.pdbx_description
1 polymer ?
#
loop_
_entity_poly.entity_id
_entity_poly.type
_entity_poly.pdbx_seq_one_letter_code
_entity_poly.pdbx_strand_id
1 'polypeptide(L)'
;MDEGELKHLSATGMVDNIMEGEMKHLLTTCLMDNIMDEGELKHLSATGMVDNIMDEGEMKHLLPIGMMDNIMGEGEMKHLLTIGMLDNIMGEGEIKHLLTIGMLDNIMGEGEMKHLLTSGMMGKKLKVEYDGGSYKLALPEKGNIEVFEFKKLQSLKKIL
;
A
#
# COMPACT_ATOMS: atom_id res chain seq x y z
N MET A 1 -13.86 -12.24 -20.20
CA MET A 1 -14.81 -11.15 -19.92
C MET A 1 -14.23 -9.93 -20.60
N ASP A 2 -15.00 -9.04 -21.22
CA ASP A 2 -14.44 -7.73 -21.59
C ASP A 2 -14.19 -7.01 -20.26
N GLU A 3 -12.94 -7.02 -19.83
CA GLU A 3 -12.44 -6.27 -18.67
C GLU A 3 -12.71 -4.79 -18.95
N GLY A 4 -13.67 -4.21 -18.20
CA GLY A 4 -14.12 -2.84 -18.39
C GLY A 4 -13.01 -1.84 -18.08
N GLU A 5 -13.02 -0.69 -18.78
CA GLU A 5 -12.13 0.44 -18.50
C GLU A 5 -12.92 1.56 -17.81
N LEU A 6 -12.66 1.80 -16.53
CA LEU A 6 -13.14 2.96 -15.81
C LEU A 6 -12.13 4.10 -15.91
N LYS A 7 -12.45 5.08 -16.76
CA LYS A 7 -11.56 6.22 -17.00
C LYS A 7 -11.54 7.19 -15.82
N HIS A 8 -12.71 7.54 -15.29
CA HIS A 8 -12.84 8.53 -14.25
C HIS A 8 -14.04 8.24 -13.35
N LEU A 9 -13.80 8.20 -12.04
CA LEU A 9 -14.86 8.25 -11.03
C LEU A 9 -14.53 9.34 -10.01
N SER A 10 -15.55 10.13 -9.68
CA SER A 10 -15.51 11.11 -8.60
C SER A 10 -16.75 10.95 -7.73
N ALA A 11 -16.57 10.75 -6.42
CA ALA A 11 -17.67 10.51 -5.50
C ALA A 11 -17.46 11.20 -4.14
N THR A 12 -18.57 11.65 -3.56
CA THR A 12 -18.62 12.29 -2.23
C THR A 12 -19.55 11.55 -1.26
N GLY A 13 -20.33 10.59 -1.76
CA GLY A 13 -21.15 9.66 -0.96
C GLY A 13 -20.51 8.28 -0.93
N MET A 14 -21.12 7.35 -0.20
CA MET A 14 -20.62 5.97 -0.10
C MET A 14 -20.40 5.33 -1.47
N VAL A 15 -19.23 4.73 -1.68
CA VAL A 15 -18.93 3.94 -2.87
C VAL A 15 -18.74 2.49 -2.44
N ASP A 16 -19.69 1.66 -2.84
CA ASP A 16 -19.65 0.24 -2.58
C ASP A 16 -19.18 -0.49 -3.83
N ASN A 17 -18.12 -1.29 -3.68
CA ASN A 17 -17.66 -2.29 -4.63
C ASN A 17 -17.42 -1.75 -6.06
N ILE A 18 -16.18 -1.40 -6.37
CA ILE A 18 -15.72 -1.22 -7.75
C ILE A 18 -15.02 -2.49 -8.20
N MET A 19 -15.41 -3.01 -9.36
CA MET A 19 -14.75 -4.15 -10.02
C MET A 19 -14.57 -3.79 -11.49
N GLU A 20 -13.34 -3.50 -11.90
CA GLU A 20 -13.01 -3.11 -13.28
C GLU A 20 -11.70 -3.78 -13.69
N GLY A 21 -11.46 -3.87 -15.00
CA GLY A 21 -10.20 -4.39 -15.50
C GLY A 21 -9.09 -3.35 -15.55
N GLU A 22 -9.41 -2.12 -15.97
CA GLU A 22 -8.48 -1.00 -15.91
C GLU A 22 -9.14 0.23 -15.28
N MET A 23 -8.44 0.89 -14.37
CA MET A 23 -8.87 2.11 -13.69
C MET A 23 -7.86 3.23 -13.83
N LYS A 24 -8.24 4.33 -14.48
CA LYS A 24 -7.31 5.47 -14.64
C LYS A 24 -7.34 6.43 -13.46
N HIS A 25 -8.52 6.92 -13.07
CA HIS A 25 -8.63 7.92 -12.01
C HIS A 25 -9.84 7.69 -11.12
N LEU A 26 -9.57 7.44 -9.85
CA LEU A 26 -10.56 7.30 -8.81
C LEU A 26 -10.31 8.36 -7.73
N LEU A 27 -11.28 9.25 -7.54
CA LEU A 27 -11.21 10.39 -6.63
C LEU A 27 -12.42 10.36 -5.69
N THR A 28 -12.22 10.01 -4.42
CA THR A 28 -13.32 9.88 -3.47
C THR A 28 -13.09 10.70 -2.20
N THR A 29 -14.18 11.18 -1.62
CA THR A 29 -14.19 11.92 -0.34
C THR A 29 -15.26 11.35 0.59
N CYS A 30 -15.22 10.04 0.79
CA CYS A 30 -16.28 9.26 1.42
C CYS A 30 -15.76 7.95 2.00
N LEU A 31 -16.70 7.13 2.49
CA LEU A 31 -16.45 5.72 2.79
C LEU A 31 -16.42 4.93 1.48
N MET A 32 -15.42 4.08 1.35
CA MET A 32 -15.23 3.19 0.22
C MET A 32 -15.01 1.77 0.73
N ASP A 33 -15.90 0.85 0.36
CA ASP A 33 -15.89 -0.50 0.91
C ASP A 33 -14.81 -1.35 0.21
N ASN A 34 -15.07 -1.83 -1.01
CA ASN A 34 -14.11 -2.62 -1.76
C ASN A 34 -13.79 -2.04 -3.14
N ILE A 35 -12.53 -2.14 -3.52
CA ILE A 35 -12.04 -1.91 -4.89
C ILE A 35 -11.28 -3.15 -5.33
N MET A 36 -11.61 -3.64 -6.52
CA MET A 36 -10.97 -4.77 -7.17
C MET A 36 -10.58 -4.36 -8.58
N ASP A 37 -9.30 -4.55 -8.91
CA ASP A 37 -8.73 -4.36 -10.25
C ASP A 37 -7.95 -5.61 -10.65
N GLU A 38 -8.12 -6.05 -11.90
CA GLU A 38 -7.38 -7.19 -12.46
C GLU A 38 -6.27 -6.75 -13.46
N GLY A 39 -6.12 -5.44 -13.73
CA GLY A 39 -5.24 -4.93 -14.78
C GLY A 39 -4.35 -3.75 -14.39
N GLU A 40 -4.82 -2.51 -14.51
CA GLU A 40 -4.02 -1.33 -14.15
C GLU A 40 -4.84 -0.25 -13.42
N LEU A 41 -4.52 -0.02 -12.15
CA LEU A 41 -4.96 1.14 -11.38
C LEU A 41 -3.90 2.26 -11.40
N LYS A 42 -4.13 3.29 -12.23
CA LYS A 42 -3.16 4.40 -12.38
C LYS A 42 -3.17 5.34 -11.18
N HIS A 43 -4.34 5.81 -10.77
CA HIS A 43 -4.45 6.81 -9.72
C HIS A 43 -5.70 6.59 -8.88
N LEU A 44 -5.47 6.37 -7.59
CA LEU A 44 -6.49 6.43 -6.56
C LEU A 44 -6.10 7.48 -5.52
N SER A 45 -7.04 8.37 -5.24
CA SER A 45 -6.96 9.30 -4.12
C SER A 45 -8.30 9.29 -3.39
N ALA A 46 -8.26 8.90 -2.13
CA ALA A 46 -9.44 8.79 -1.27
C ALA A 46 -9.22 9.61 0.00
N THR A 47 -10.21 10.38 0.40
CA THR A 47 -10.26 11.01 1.72
C THR A 47 -11.43 10.43 2.52
N GLY A 48 -11.16 9.79 3.65
CA GLY A 48 -12.18 9.09 4.43
C GLY A 48 -11.68 7.73 4.92
N MET A 49 -12.53 6.72 4.80
CA MET A 49 -12.20 5.32 5.10
C MET A 49 -12.23 4.51 3.82
N VAL A 50 -11.21 3.69 3.61
CA VAL A 50 -11.18 2.69 2.54
C VAL A 50 -10.93 1.34 3.19
N ASP A 51 -11.89 0.43 3.08
CA ASP A 51 -11.81 -0.85 3.80
C ASP A 51 -10.84 -1.79 3.06
N ASN A 52 -11.09 -2.09 1.79
CA ASN A 52 -10.24 -3.01 1.04
C ASN A 52 -9.91 -2.52 -0.38
N ILE A 53 -8.64 -2.66 -0.75
CA ILE A 53 -8.18 -2.60 -2.13
C ILE A 53 -7.52 -3.93 -2.48
N MET A 54 -7.98 -4.57 -3.54
CA MET A 54 -7.41 -5.78 -4.12
C MET A 54 -6.97 -5.48 -5.56
N ASP A 55 -5.71 -5.73 -5.87
CA ASP A 55 -5.11 -5.48 -7.18
C ASP A 55 -4.27 -6.67 -7.64
N GLU A 56 -4.67 -7.34 -8.71
CA GLU A 56 -3.90 -8.43 -9.32
C GLU A 56 -2.90 -7.92 -10.38
N GLY A 57 -2.90 -6.60 -10.67
CA GLY A 57 -2.17 -6.00 -11.77
C GLY A 57 -1.10 -4.96 -11.37
N GLU A 58 -1.08 -3.82 -12.05
CA GLU A 58 -0.17 -2.71 -11.74
C GLU A 58 -0.89 -1.55 -11.04
N MET A 59 -0.45 -1.22 -9.83
CA MET A 59 -0.86 -0.02 -9.11
C MET A 59 0.21 1.07 -9.16
N LYS A 60 -0.09 2.19 -9.83
CA LYS A 60 0.90 3.27 -9.95
C LYS A 60 0.89 4.21 -8.74
N HIS A 61 -0.27 4.74 -8.37
CA HIS A 61 -0.38 5.73 -7.31
C HIS A 61 -1.63 5.50 -6.45
N LEU A 62 -1.40 5.16 -5.18
CA LEU A 62 -2.44 5.00 -4.18
C LEU A 62 -2.22 5.99 -3.02
N LEU A 63 -3.17 6.91 -2.85
CA LEU A 63 -3.10 8.02 -1.90
C LEU A 63 -4.33 8.10 -0.97
N PRO A 64 -4.48 7.19 0.00
CA PRO A 64 -5.50 7.31 1.04
C PRO A 64 -5.13 8.36 2.10
N ILE A 65 -6.10 9.20 2.44
CA ILE A 65 -6.05 10.17 3.55
C ILE A 65 -7.17 9.82 4.53
N GLY A 66 -6.81 9.37 5.73
CA GLY A 66 -7.76 8.90 6.75
C GLY A 66 -7.42 7.48 7.21
N MET A 67 -8.37 6.54 7.08
CA MET A 67 -8.18 5.14 7.44
C MET A 67 -8.14 4.28 6.18
N MET A 68 -7.14 3.40 6.09
CA MET A 68 -7.01 2.36 5.08
C MET A 68 -6.82 1.03 5.79
N ASP A 69 -7.79 0.13 5.70
CA ASP A 69 -7.74 -1.10 6.50
C ASP A 69 -6.85 -2.15 5.82
N ASN A 70 -7.15 -2.54 4.58
CA ASN A 70 -6.39 -3.58 3.87
C ASN A 70 -6.05 -3.21 2.43
N ILE A 71 -4.77 -3.37 2.10
CA ILE A 71 -4.29 -3.39 0.72
C ILE A 71 -3.77 -4.80 0.44
N MET A 72 -4.32 -5.45 -0.57
CA MET A 72 -3.91 -6.75 -1.06
C MET A 72 -3.51 -6.65 -2.54
N GLY A 73 -2.37 -7.23 -2.94
CA GLY A 73 -2.08 -7.35 -4.36
C GLY A 73 -0.98 -8.33 -4.72
N GLU A 74 -1.02 -8.83 -5.96
CA GLU A 74 -0.09 -9.84 -6.48
C GLU A 74 0.90 -9.30 -7.53
N GLY A 75 0.80 -7.99 -7.86
CA GLY A 75 1.61 -7.36 -8.89
C GLY A 75 2.55 -6.24 -8.42
N GLU A 76 2.69 -5.18 -9.23
CA GLU A 76 3.63 -4.08 -8.95
C GLU A 76 2.91 -2.86 -8.37
N MET A 77 3.32 -2.44 -7.17
CA MET A 77 2.91 -1.18 -6.58
C MET A 77 4.04 -0.15 -6.61
N LYS A 78 3.89 0.91 -7.42
CA LYS A 78 4.92 1.94 -7.56
C LYS A 78 4.96 2.89 -6.36
N HIS A 79 3.81 3.44 -5.99
CA HIS A 79 3.72 4.42 -4.93
C HIS A 79 2.47 4.24 -4.08
N LEU A 80 2.68 3.95 -2.79
CA LEU A 80 1.67 4.01 -1.75
C LEU A 80 2.04 5.09 -0.75
N LEU A 81 1.19 6.11 -0.66
CA LEU A 81 1.31 7.20 0.29
C LEU A 81 0.05 7.25 1.15
N THR A 82 0.18 6.89 2.43
CA THR A 82 -0.93 7.00 3.38
C THR A 82 -0.70 8.16 4.34
N ILE A 83 -1.73 8.98 4.54
CA ILE A 83 -1.77 9.99 5.61
C ILE A 83 -2.90 9.61 6.57
N GLY A 84 -2.54 9.12 7.76
CA GLY A 84 -3.49 8.61 8.75
C GLY A 84 -3.11 7.20 9.20
N MET A 85 -4.07 6.27 9.22
CA MET A 85 -3.87 4.89 9.62
C MET A 85 -3.85 3.97 8.40
N LEU A 86 -2.87 3.05 8.38
CA LEU A 86 -2.82 1.91 7.47
C LEU A 86 -2.67 0.64 8.29
N ASP A 87 -3.71 -0.21 8.28
CA ASP A 87 -3.72 -1.38 9.16
C ASP A 87 -2.91 -2.54 8.55
N ASN A 88 -3.20 -2.94 7.32
CA ASN A 88 -2.54 -4.07 6.68
C ASN A 88 -2.16 -3.80 5.22
N ILE A 89 -0.94 -4.19 4.88
CA ILE A 89 -0.53 -4.46 3.51
C ILE A 89 -0.17 -5.94 3.40
N MET A 90 -0.78 -6.61 2.43
CA MET A 90 -0.52 -7.99 2.06
C MET A 90 -0.22 -8.06 0.57
N GLY A 91 0.78 -8.83 0.15
CA GLY A 91 0.94 -9.03 -1.28
C GLY A 91 2.12 -9.87 -1.70
N GLU A 92 2.00 -10.40 -2.91
CA GLU A 92 3.09 -11.03 -3.65
C GLU A 92 3.54 -10.02 -4.71
N GLY A 93 4.84 -9.77 -4.90
CA GLY A 93 5.32 -8.81 -5.92
C GLY A 93 6.17 -7.63 -5.42
N GLU A 94 6.23 -6.52 -6.17
CA GLU A 94 7.18 -5.41 -5.91
C GLU A 94 6.47 -4.17 -5.38
N ILE A 95 6.91 -3.65 -4.23
CA ILE A 95 6.55 -2.31 -3.72
C ILE A 95 7.76 -1.39 -3.84
N LYS A 96 7.72 -0.42 -4.77
CA LYS A 96 8.83 0.53 -4.96
C LYS A 96 8.91 1.53 -3.83
N HIS A 97 7.79 2.17 -3.48
CA HIS A 97 7.75 3.19 -2.46
C HIS A 97 6.51 3.06 -1.57
N LEU A 98 6.75 2.81 -0.30
CA LEU A 98 5.74 2.88 0.76
C LEU A 98 6.09 4.02 1.72
N LEU A 99 5.23 5.04 1.75
CA LEU A 99 5.32 6.15 2.68
C LEU A 99 4.05 6.20 3.53
N THR A 100 4.19 6.17 4.85
CA THR A 100 3.08 6.38 5.78
C THR A 100 3.39 7.55 6.72
N ILE A 101 2.47 8.49 6.83
CA ILE A 101 2.48 9.56 7.83
C ILE A 101 1.32 9.28 8.79
N GLY A 102 1.63 8.84 10.01
CA GLY A 102 0.62 8.42 11.00
C GLY A 102 0.94 7.03 11.56
N MET A 103 0.04 6.07 11.39
CA MET A 103 0.21 4.71 11.91
C MET A 103 0.26 3.69 10.78
N LEU A 104 1.19 2.75 10.87
CA LEU A 104 1.28 1.57 10.01
C LEU A 104 1.36 0.33 10.88
N ASP A 105 0.37 -0.55 10.84
CA ASP A 105 0.32 -1.69 11.77
C ASP A 105 1.07 -2.92 11.26
N ASN A 106 0.69 -3.46 10.10
CA ASN A 106 1.24 -4.70 9.56
C ASN A 106 1.62 -4.59 8.08
N ILE A 107 2.76 -5.18 7.75
CA ILE A 107 3.16 -5.48 6.37
C ILE A 107 3.54 -6.95 6.33
N MET A 108 2.94 -7.69 5.39
CA MET A 108 3.22 -9.08 5.10
C MET A 108 3.27 -9.28 3.58
N GLY A 109 4.16 -10.13 3.09
CA GLY A 109 4.21 -10.38 1.66
C GLY A 109 5.47 -11.09 1.23
N GLU A 110 5.40 -11.67 0.03
CA GLU A 110 6.50 -12.36 -0.64
C GLU A 110 6.92 -11.52 -1.85
N GLY A 111 8.04 -10.81 -1.75
CA GLY A 111 8.34 -9.80 -2.77
C GLY A 111 9.49 -8.85 -2.47
N GLU A 112 9.68 -7.87 -3.35
CA GLU A 112 10.72 -6.83 -3.20
C GLU A 112 10.10 -5.52 -2.70
N MET A 113 10.59 -5.01 -1.57
CA MET A 113 10.29 -3.64 -1.12
C MET A 113 11.55 -2.78 -1.24
N LYS A 114 11.52 -1.73 -2.08
CA LYS A 114 12.70 -0.87 -2.28
C LYS A 114 12.84 0.21 -1.21
N HIS A 115 11.74 0.89 -0.90
CA HIS A 115 11.72 1.99 0.06
C HIS A 115 10.52 1.89 1.00
N LEU A 116 10.80 1.86 2.30
CA LEU A 116 9.82 2.01 3.37
C LEU A 116 10.20 3.23 4.22
N LEU A 117 9.26 4.16 4.31
CA LEU A 117 9.37 5.32 5.18
C LEU A 117 8.09 5.48 5.99
N THR A 118 8.24 5.57 7.30
CA THR A 118 7.13 5.86 8.19
C THR A 118 7.48 7.00 9.12
N SER A 119 6.62 8.01 9.14
CA SER A 119 6.65 9.12 10.08
C SER A 119 5.47 8.98 11.03
N GLY A 120 5.72 8.40 12.19
CA GLY A 120 4.70 8.17 13.22
C GLY A 120 4.90 6.83 13.92
N MET A 121 3.81 6.13 14.22
CA MET A 121 3.85 4.86 14.93
C MET A 121 3.89 3.69 13.96
N MET A 122 4.71 2.70 14.28
CA MET A 122 4.76 1.44 13.55
C MET A 122 4.36 0.31 14.49
N GLY A 123 3.43 -0.53 14.06
CA GLY A 123 2.85 -1.63 14.81
C GLY A 123 3.86 -2.73 15.13
N LYS A 124 3.49 -3.59 16.08
CA LYS A 124 4.38 -4.59 16.69
C LYS A 124 4.68 -5.81 15.79
N LYS A 125 4.06 -5.92 14.62
CA LYS A 125 4.10 -7.11 13.75
C LYS A 125 4.50 -6.71 12.34
N LEU A 126 5.77 -6.39 12.16
CA LEU A 126 6.37 -6.31 10.84
C LEU A 126 6.99 -7.66 10.52
N LYS A 127 6.43 -8.37 9.53
CA LYS A 127 6.97 -9.63 9.02
C LYS A 127 7.16 -9.51 7.51
N VAL A 128 8.35 -9.06 7.12
CA VAL A 128 8.81 -9.14 5.73
C VAL A 128 9.52 -10.48 5.58
N GLU A 129 9.01 -11.44 4.79
CA GLU A 129 9.68 -12.71 4.50
C GLU A 129 10.04 -12.80 3.02
N TYR A 130 11.23 -13.32 2.73
CA TYR A 130 11.80 -13.41 1.38
C TYR A 130 12.52 -14.76 1.25
N ASP A 131 12.21 -15.53 0.19
CA ASP A 131 12.86 -16.81 -0.13
C ASP A 131 13.94 -16.66 -1.22
N GLY A 132 15.20 -16.41 -0.79
CA GLY A 132 16.40 -16.54 -1.66
C GLY A 132 17.45 -15.41 -1.65
N GLY A 133 17.47 -14.48 -0.67
CA GLY A 133 18.27 -13.25 -0.72
C GLY A 133 18.09 -12.24 0.45
N SER A 134 16.88 -12.23 1.03
CA SER A 134 16.44 -11.89 2.42
C SER A 134 16.23 -10.44 2.90
N TYR A 135 15.18 -10.25 3.73
CA TYR A 135 15.17 -9.42 4.97
C TYR A 135 14.36 -10.06 6.11
N LYS A 136 14.71 -9.73 7.37
CA LYS A 136 14.07 -10.16 8.64
C LYS A 136 14.05 -8.96 9.60
N LEU A 137 12.89 -8.55 10.13
CA LEU A 137 12.76 -7.35 10.97
C LEU A 137 12.75 -7.68 12.49
N ALA A 138 13.47 -6.89 13.29
CA ALA A 138 13.36 -6.83 14.75
C ALA A 138 13.24 -5.35 15.18
N LEU A 139 12.16 -5.03 15.89
CA LEU A 139 11.73 -3.66 16.24
C LEU A 139 12.54 -3.04 17.40
N PRO A 140 12.75 -1.71 17.41
CA PRO A 140 13.05 -0.96 18.62
C PRO A 140 11.77 -0.52 19.35
N GLU A 141 11.83 -0.45 20.68
CA GLU A 141 10.66 -0.32 21.54
C GLU A 141 9.88 1.00 21.44
N LYS A 142 10.41 2.08 20.84
CA LYS A 142 9.71 3.39 20.76
C LYS A 142 10.11 4.24 19.55
N GLY A 143 9.08 4.93 19.04
CA GLY A 143 9.03 5.61 17.76
C GLY A 143 10.10 6.66 17.47
N ASN A 144 10.57 6.63 16.23
CA ASN A 144 11.23 7.69 15.49
C ASN A 144 10.89 7.48 14.00
N ILE A 145 11.14 8.49 13.17
CA ILE A 145 11.15 8.33 11.71
C ILE A 145 12.25 7.31 11.38
N GLU A 146 11.88 6.20 10.78
CA GLU A 146 12.83 5.17 10.34
C GLU A 146 12.79 5.09 8.82
N VAL A 147 13.93 5.43 8.20
CA VAL A 147 14.16 5.26 6.77
C VAL A 147 14.87 3.93 6.59
N PHE A 148 14.24 2.98 5.91
CA PHE A 148 14.87 1.71 5.54
C PHE A 148 15.20 1.73 4.04
N GLU A 149 16.49 1.65 3.72
CA GLU A 149 16.96 1.38 2.35
C GLU A 149 17.38 -0.09 2.26
N PHE A 150 16.70 -0.86 1.43
CA PHE A 150 16.97 -2.27 1.24
C PHE A 150 18.00 -2.45 0.10
N LYS A 151 19.29 -2.60 0.45
CA LYS A 151 20.36 -2.91 -0.53
C LYS A 151 20.76 -4.38 -0.47
N LYS A 152 20.67 -5.05 -1.63
CA LYS A 152 21.13 -6.42 -1.89
C LYS A 152 22.57 -6.59 -1.36
N LEU A 153 22.72 -7.40 -0.30
CA LEU A 153 23.96 -7.76 0.40
C LEU A 153 25.00 -6.63 0.57
N GLN A 154 24.89 -5.90 1.68
CA GLN A 154 25.99 -5.73 2.65
C GLN A 154 25.55 -4.81 3.79
N SER A 155 25.26 -5.40 4.95
CA SER A 155 25.11 -4.74 6.26
C SER A 155 24.10 -3.57 6.34
N LEU A 156 23.05 -3.78 7.14
CA LEU A 156 22.14 -2.73 7.62
C LEU A 156 22.94 -1.49 8.08
N LYS A 157 22.77 -0.36 7.40
CA LYS A 157 23.22 0.94 7.89
C LYS A 157 22.00 1.80 8.15
N LYS A 158 21.77 2.15 9.41
CA LYS A 158 20.91 3.26 9.80
C LYS A 158 21.47 4.52 9.15
N ILE A 159 20.74 5.12 8.21
CA ILE A 159 21.09 6.42 7.65
C ILE A 159 20.37 7.44 8.53
N LEU A 160 21.15 8.30 9.18
CA LEU A 160 20.68 9.36 10.09
C LEU A 160 19.74 10.34 9.39
#